data_AF-A0A7J2KJM7-F1
#
_entry.id   AF-A0A7J2KJM7-F1
#
_cell.length_a   1.000
_cell.length_b   1.000
_cell.length_c   1.000
_cell.angle_alpha   90.00
_cell.angle_beta   90.00
_cell.angle_gamma   90.00
#
_symmetry.space_group_name_H-M   'P 1'
#
loop_
_entity.id
_entity.type
_entity.pdbx_description
1 polymer ?
#
loop_
_entity_poly.entity_id
_entity_poly.type
_entity_poly.pdbx_seq_one_letter_code
_entity_poly.pdbx_strand_id
1 'polypeptide(L)'
;MFKIYQDAGISGYSTERPALKELLKDAEQKKFDLVLVHKIDRFSRNLKDLLTLVDELSSYGIGFKSATEPFDTTTSAGKQVAGQT
;
A
#
# COMPACT_ATOMS: atom_id res chain seq x y z
N MET A 1 -8.10 3.84 -15.54
CA MET A 1 -9.04 2.82 -15.02
C MET A 1 -8.52 2.38 -13.67
N PHE A 2 -9.38 2.12 -12.68
CA PHE A 2 -8.95 1.69 -11.35
C PHE A 2 -9.73 0.44 -10.93
N LYS A 3 -9.17 -0.33 -10.00
CA LYS A 3 -9.78 -1.50 -9.38
C LYS A 3 -9.87 -1.26 -7.87
N ILE A 4 -10.98 -1.68 -7.27
CA ILE A 4 -11.21 -1.54 -5.82
C ILE A 4 -10.86 -2.87 -5.17
N TYR A 5 -9.96 -2.83 -4.17
CA TYR A 5 -9.66 -3.95 -3.28
C TYR A 5 -10.28 -3.65 -1.91
N GLN A 6 -11.17 -4.52 -1.44
CA GLN A 6 -11.92 -4.29 -0.21
C GLN A 6 -12.03 -5.57 0.62
N ASP A 7 -11.58 -5.50 1.88
CA ASP A 7 -11.77 -6.54 2.89
C ASP A 7 -12.84 -6.09 3.91
N ALA A 8 -14.12 -6.33 3.59
CA ALA A 8 -15.21 -5.96 4.49
C ALA A 8 -15.25 -6.88 5.72
N GLY A 9 -15.27 -6.30 6.93
CA GLY A 9 -15.38 -7.06 8.18
C GLY A 9 -14.09 -7.73 8.67
N ILE A 10 -12.96 -7.53 7.98
CA ILE A 10 -11.65 -8.05 8.38
C ILE A 10 -10.83 -6.92 9.01
N SER A 11 -10.18 -7.20 10.14
CA SER A 11 -9.38 -6.19 10.85
C SER A 11 -8.09 -5.86 10.08
N GLY A 12 -7.68 -4.59 10.10
CA GLY A 12 -6.38 -4.14 9.57
C GLY A 12 -5.16 -4.56 10.41
N TYR A 13 -5.35 -5.44 11.39
CA TYR A 13 -4.27 -6.08 12.17
C TYR A 13 -3.84 -7.42 11.56
N SER A 14 -4.70 -8.08 10.79
CA SER A 14 -4.36 -9.34 10.13
C SER A 14 -3.87 -9.09 8.72
N THR A 15 -2.83 -9.80 8.31
CA THR A 15 -2.38 -9.88 6.91
C THR A 15 -3.14 -10.96 6.13
N GLU A 16 -4.03 -11.72 6.77
CA GLU A 16 -4.97 -12.66 6.13
C GLU A 16 -6.15 -11.92 5.51
N ARG A 17 -5.84 -11.10 4.51
CA ARG A 17 -6.75 -10.21 3.82
C ARG A 17 -6.80 -10.59 2.35
N PRO A 18 -7.87 -11.27 1.88
CA PRO A 18 -7.96 -11.72 0.49
C PRO A 18 -7.73 -10.60 -0.53
N ALA A 19 -8.29 -9.41 -0.28
CA ALA A 19 -8.14 -8.29 -1.21
C ALA A 19 -6.73 -7.68 -1.16
N LEU A 20 -6.07 -7.69 0.01
CA LEU A 20 -4.65 -7.30 0.11
C LEU A 20 -3.75 -8.28 -0.65
N LYS A 21 -3.98 -9.59 -0.51
CA LYS A 21 -3.22 -10.62 -1.25
C LYS A 21 -3.42 -10.47 -2.75
N GLU A 22 -4.64 -10.21 -3.20
CA GLU A 22 -4.94 -9.94 -4.60
C GLU A 22 -4.25 -8.67 -5.10
N LEU A 23 -4.26 -7.59 -4.29
CA LEU A 23 -3.57 -6.34 -4.60
C LEU A 23 -2.08 -6.55 -4.80
N LEU A 24 -1.41 -7.27 -3.89
CA LEU A 24 0.03 -7.56 -3.99
C LEU A 24 0.36 -8.42 -5.22
N LYS A 25 -0.48 -9.41 -5.52
CA LYS A 25 -0.33 -10.24 -6.73
C LYS A 25 -0.52 -9.44 -8.03
N ASP A 26 -1.46 -8.50 -8.04
CA ASP A 26 -1.69 -7.62 -9.21
C ASP A 26 -0.60 -6.53 -9.32
N ALA A 27 -0.01 -6.11 -8.18
CA ALA A 27 1.16 -5.24 -8.11
C ALA A 27 2.41 -5.91 -8.68
N GLU A 28 2.69 -7.17 -8.30
CA GLU A 28 3.79 -7.97 -8.85
C GLU A 28 3.69 -8.12 -10.38
N GLN A 29 2.47 -8.28 -10.90
CA GLN A 29 2.17 -8.31 -12.34
C GLN A 29 2.14 -6.92 -13.00
N LYS A 30 2.44 -5.84 -12.26
CA LYS A 30 2.46 -4.45 -12.73
C LYS A 30 1.17 -4.02 -13.45
N LYS A 31 0.01 -4.40 -12.92
CA LYS A 31 -1.29 -4.04 -13.50
C LYS A 31 -1.75 -2.61 -13.21
N PHE A 32 -1.02 -1.89 -12.38
CA PHE A 32 -1.25 -0.51 -11.98
C PHE A 32 0.06 0.10 -11.49
N ASP A 33 0.10 1.42 -11.30
CA ASP A 33 1.33 2.14 -10.88
C ASP A 33 1.20 2.77 -9.48
N LEU A 34 0.00 2.81 -8.91
CA LEU A 34 -0.28 3.48 -7.64
C LEU A 34 -1.34 2.75 -6.82
N VAL A 35 -1.04 2.52 -5.55
CA VAL A 35 -2.02 2.21 -4.50
C VAL A 35 -2.47 3.51 -3.84
N LEU A 36 -3.78 3.79 -3.90
CA LEU A 36 -4.41 4.91 -3.20
C LEU A 36 -5.29 4.40 -2.07
N VAL A 37 -5.05 4.89 -0.85
CA VAL A 37 -5.84 4.53 0.34
C VAL A 37 -6.51 5.78 0.92
N HIS A 38 -7.68 5.62 1.54
CA HIS A 38 -8.33 6.75 2.22
C HIS A 38 -7.53 7.16 3.45
N LYS A 39 -7.25 6.19 4.35
CA LYS A 39 -6.44 6.36 5.55
C LYS A 39 -5.44 5.21 5.66
N ILE A 40 -4.25 5.48 6.17
CA ILE A 40 -3.18 4.51 6.36
C ILE A 40 -3.64 3.37 7.28
N ASP A 41 -4.41 3.66 8.34
CA ASP A 41 -4.92 2.66 9.28
C ASP A 41 -5.84 1.59 8.65
N ARG A 42 -6.41 1.89 7.45
CA ARG A 42 -7.22 0.94 6.67
C ARG A 42 -6.35 -0.02 5.86
N PHE A 43 -5.12 0.39 5.55
CA PHE A 43 -4.15 -0.44 4.87
C PHE A 43 -3.40 -1.32 5.87
N SER A 44 -2.83 -0.73 6.92
CA SER A 44 -2.24 -1.44 8.04
C SER A 44 -2.31 -0.62 9.32
N ARG A 45 -2.61 -1.25 10.46
CA ARG A 45 -2.58 -0.62 11.79
C ARG A 45 -1.24 -0.75 12.51
N ASN A 46 -0.31 -1.51 11.93
CA ASN A 46 1.02 -1.72 12.47
C ASN A 46 2.03 -1.02 11.56
N LEU A 47 2.85 -0.13 12.12
CA LEU A 47 3.86 0.61 11.37
C LEU A 47 4.87 -0.31 10.68
N LYS A 48 5.29 -1.39 11.33
CA LYS A 48 6.23 -2.35 10.75
C LYS A 48 5.62 -3.02 9.51
N ASP A 49 4.40 -3.51 9.63
CA ASP A 49 3.70 -4.16 8.51
C ASP A 49 3.43 -3.15 7.38
N LEU A 50 3.07 -1.90 7.71
CA LEU A 50 2.93 -0.83 6.73
C LEU A 50 4.22 -0.64 5.92
N LEU A 51 5.35 -0.48 6.61
CA LEU A 51 6.64 -0.23 5.97
C LEU A 51 7.05 -1.42 5.09
N THR A 52 6.86 -2.66 5.57
CA THR A 52 7.11 -3.87 4.77
C THR A 52 6.26 -3.92 3.50
N LEU A 53 4.95 -3.63 3.60
CA LEU A 53 4.06 -3.63 2.43
C LEU A 53 4.40 -2.51 1.44
N VAL A 54 4.76 -1.32 1.94
CA VAL A 54 5.15 -0.19 1.10
C VAL A 54 6.48 -0.45 0.39
N ASP A 55 7.43 -1.10 1.07
CA ASP A 55 8.70 -1.52 0.49
C ASP A 55 8.50 -2.59 -0.59
N GLU A 56 7.66 -3.59 -0.32
CA GLU A 56 7.26 -4.62 -1.29
C GLU A 56 6.64 -4.01 -2.54
N LEU A 57 5.66 -3.11 -2.38
CA LEU A 57 5.06 -2.37 -3.50
C LEU A 57 6.10 -1.57 -4.28
N SER A 58 7.03 -0.90 -3.60
CA SER A 58 8.08 -0.13 -4.26
C SER A 58 9.05 -1.02 -5.04
N SER A 59 9.37 -2.21 -4.53
CA SER A 59 10.20 -3.19 -5.23
C SER A 59 9.60 -3.61 -6.59
N TYR A 60 8.27 -3.53 -6.71
CA TYR A 60 7.54 -3.75 -7.97
C TYR A 60 7.40 -2.49 -8.83
N GLY A 61 7.87 -1.34 -8.36
CA GLY A 61 7.74 -0.04 -9.02
C GLY A 61 6.40 0.65 -8.76
N ILE A 62 5.68 0.24 -7.72
CA ILE A 62 4.32 0.71 -7.42
C ILE A 62 4.38 1.78 -6.34
N GLY A 63 3.81 2.96 -6.64
CA GLY A 63 3.66 4.03 -5.67
C GLY A 63 2.59 3.73 -4.62
N PHE A 64 2.68 4.39 -3.47
CA PHE A 64 1.69 4.32 -2.40
C PHE A 64 1.35 5.72 -1.90
N LYS A 65 0.05 6.02 -1.79
CA LYS A 65 -0.45 7.34 -1.37
C LYS A 65 -1.67 7.24 -0.46
N SER A 66 -1.69 8.07 0.58
CA SER A 66 -2.92 8.36 1.32
C SER A 66 -3.64 9.58 0.73
N ALA A 67 -4.96 9.49 0.62
CA ALA A 67 -5.80 10.58 0.14
C ALA A 67 -6.02 11.66 1.21
N THR A 68 -5.88 11.32 2.50
CA THR A 68 -6.20 12.23 3.62
C THR A 68 -5.03 12.54 4.53
N GLU A 69 -3.89 11.87 4.34
CA GLU A 69 -2.68 12.04 5.15
C GLU A 69 -1.50 12.41 4.23
N PRO A 70 -0.49 13.15 4.74
CA PRO A 70 0.67 13.58 3.96
C PRO A 70 1.69 12.43 3.76
N PHE A 71 1.23 11.29 3.25
CA PHE A 71 2.04 10.11 2.97
C PHE A 71 1.92 9.76 1.48
N ASP A 72 3.00 9.99 0.74
CA ASP A 72 3.04 9.81 -0.71
C ASP A 72 4.45 9.40 -1.17
N THR A 73 4.63 8.11 -1.46
CA THR A 73 5.92 7.54 -1.89
C THR A 73 6.25 7.79 -3.36
N THR A 74 5.37 8.48 -4.10
CA THR A 74 5.69 8.91 -5.47
C THR A 74 6.62 10.14 -5.47
N THR A 75 6.71 10.84 -4.35
CA THR A 75 7.59 12.00 -4.15
C THR A 75 8.96 11.58 -3.62
N SER A 76 10.01 12.33 -3.95
CA SER A 76 11.36 12.08 -3.42
C SER A 76 11.40 12.07 -1.88
N ALA A 77 10.67 12.98 -1.25
CA ALA A 77 10.57 13.03 0.22
C ALA A 77 9.88 11.79 0.80
N GLY A 78 8.80 11.31 0.16
CA GLY A 78 8.10 10.12 0.63
C GLY A 78 8.88 8.81 0.43
N LYS A 79 9.70 8.71 -0.62
CA LYS A 79 10.63 7.56 -0.78
C LYS A 79 11.62 7.48 0.37
N GLN A 80 12.17 8.62 0.80
CA GLN A 80 13.10 8.68 1.92
C GLN A 80 12.43 8.29 3.26
N VAL A 81 11.19 8.72 3.50
CA VAL A 81 10.41 8.33 4.69
C VAL A 81 10.10 6.83 4.72
N ALA A 82 9.91 6.21 3.56
CA ALA A 82 9.69 4.78 3.43
C ALA A 82 10.99 3.95 3.51
N GLY A 83 12.16 4.57 3.72
CA GLY A 83 13.45 3.88 3.82
C GLY A 83 14.05 3.47 2.47
N GLN A 84 13.59 4.06 1.37
CA GLN A 84 14.06 3.78 0.02
C GLN A 84 15.12 4.82 -0.38
N THR A 85 16.39 4.47 -0.26
CA THR A 85 17.55 5.24 -0.77
C THR A 85 18.23 4.52 -1.92
#